data_AF-A0A6B2BXZ1-F1
#
_entry.id   AF-A0A6B2BXZ1-F1
#
_cell.length_a   1.000
_cell.length_b   1.000
_cell.length_c   1.000
_cell.angle_alpha   90.00
_cell.angle_beta   90.00
_cell.angle_gamma   90.00
#
_symmetry.space_group_name_H-M   'P 1'
#
loop_
_entity.id
_entity.type
_entity.pdbx_description
1 polymer ?
#
loop_
_entity_poly.entity_id
_entity_poly.type
_entity_poly.pdbx_seq_one_letter_code
_entity_poly.pdbx_strand_id
1 'polypeptide(L)'
;MKEKSFGHIAFIDNDGFPHVTPVWVDTDGEHVIVNTAVGRKKQRLAEEGKPVSIEISNPSNPYRYSLIKGKIMKQTFESAEEHINQMAKNILALKNIQKVLKTKKGF
;
A
#
# COMPACT_ATOMS: atom_id res chain seq x y z
N MET A 1 -5.94 -9.98 8.55
CA MET A 1 -6.18 -9.66 7.12
C MET A 1 -5.91 -10.91 6.30
N LYS A 2 -6.91 -11.48 5.61
CA LYS A 2 -6.70 -12.61 4.67
C LYS A 2 -6.97 -12.23 3.20
N GLU A 3 -7.40 -10.99 2.96
CA GLU A 3 -7.56 -10.41 1.62
C GLU A 3 -6.65 -9.21 1.46
N LYS A 4 -5.92 -9.20 0.34
CA LYS A 4 -4.93 -8.18 -0.03
C LYS A 4 -5.68 -6.87 -0.27
N SER A 5 -5.36 -5.86 0.53
CA SER A 5 -6.24 -4.68 0.66
C SER A 5 -5.52 -3.41 0.21
N PHE A 6 -6.26 -2.58 -0.51
CA PHE A 6 -5.87 -1.23 -0.85
C PHE A 6 -6.12 -0.34 0.37
N GLY A 7 -5.20 0.58 0.67
CA GLY A 7 -5.35 1.47 1.81
C GLY A 7 -4.93 2.90 1.50
N HIS A 8 -5.31 3.81 2.37
CA HIS A 8 -4.95 5.23 2.31
C HIS A 8 -4.09 5.58 3.52
N ILE A 9 -2.80 5.83 3.27
CA ILE A 9 -1.86 6.24 4.30
C ILE A 9 -1.83 7.76 4.40
N ALA A 10 -1.85 8.26 5.64
CA ALA A 10 -1.89 9.67 5.97
C ALA A 10 -0.76 10.05 6.92
N PHE A 11 -0.06 11.13 6.58
CA PHE A 11 0.90 11.82 7.43
C PHE A 11 0.47 13.27 7.58
N ILE A 12 0.86 13.93 8.66
CA ILE A 12 0.87 15.40 8.69
C ILE A 12 2.20 15.86 8.10
N ASP A 13 2.13 16.73 7.08
CA ASP A 13 3.32 17.31 6.47
C ASP A 13 3.82 18.55 7.23
N ASN A 14 4.94 19.12 6.76
CA ASN A 14 5.60 20.23 7.43
C ASN A 14 4.76 21.53 7.44
N ASP A 15 3.82 21.65 6.51
CA ASP A 15 2.88 22.77 6.44
C ASP A 15 1.63 22.51 7.30
N GLY A 16 1.57 21.38 8.01
CA GLY A 16 0.46 20.98 8.86
C GLY A 16 -0.69 20.31 8.11
N PHE A 17 -0.58 20.11 6.79
CA PHE A 17 -1.65 19.51 6.00
C PHE A 17 -1.55 17.97 6.00
N PRO A 18 -2.69 17.27 5.97
CA PRO A 18 -2.69 15.82 5.74
C PRO A 18 -2.19 15.49 4.32
N HIS A 19 -1.10 14.74 4.24
CA HIS A 19 -0.65 14.10 3.01
C HIS A 19 -1.20 12.69 2.93
N VAL A 20 -2.28 12.51 2.17
CA VAL A 20 -2.98 11.23 2.01
C VAL A 20 -2.69 10.63 0.64
N THR A 21 -2.27 9.37 0.60
CA THR A 21 -2.01 8.68 -0.67
C THR A 21 -2.44 7.22 -0.62
N PRO A 22 -2.88 6.65 -1.76
CA PRO A 22 -3.14 5.22 -1.85
C PRO A 22 -1.86 4.40 -1.75
N VAL A 23 -1.97 3.23 -1.14
CA VAL A 23 -0.89 2.25 -0.97
C VAL A 23 -1.43 0.82 -1.03
N TRP A 24 -0.55 -0.10 -1.42
CA TRP A 24 -0.78 -1.52 -1.18
C TRP A 24 -0.37 -1.85 0.25
N VAL A 25 -1.19 -2.67 0.91
CA VAL A 25 -1.00 -3.01 2.31
C VAL A 25 -0.80 -4.50 2.45
N ASP A 26 0.24 -4.83 3.20
CA ASP A 26 0.60 -6.18 3.60
C ASP A 26 0.84 -6.24 5.12
N THR A 27 1.08 -7.43 5.66
CA THR A 27 1.37 -7.60 7.09
C THR A 27 2.21 -8.85 7.35
N ASP A 28 3.14 -8.76 8.30
CA ASP A 28 3.87 -9.91 8.86
C ASP A 28 3.13 -10.54 10.07
N GLY A 29 1.95 -10.04 10.42
CA GLY A 29 1.16 -10.45 11.58
C GLY A 29 1.31 -9.54 12.80
N GLU A 30 2.36 -8.71 12.84
CA GLU A 30 2.63 -7.76 13.93
C GLU A 30 2.61 -6.31 13.43
N HIS A 31 3.15 -6.09 12.23
CA HIS A 31 3.29 -4.79 11.58
C HIS A 31 2.45 -4.70 10.32
N VAL A 32 2.06 -3.46 10.00
CA VAL A 32 1.52 -3.10 8.69
C VAL A 32 2.69 -2.76 7.78
N ILE A 33 2.81 -3.46 6.66
CA ILE A 33 3.89 -3.28 5.69
C ILE A 33 3.34 -2.56 4.47
N VAL A 34 4.03 -1.48 4.08
CA VAL A 34 3.67 -0.64 2.93
C VAL A 34 4.91 -0.44 2.09
N ASN A 35 4.77 -0.62 0.78
CA ASN A 35 5.84 -0.31 -0.16
C ASN A 35 5.74 1.13 -0.68
N THR A 36 6.90 1.76 -0.84
CA THR A 36 7.02 3.08 -1.44
C THR A 36 8.32 3.17 -2.24
N ALA A 37 8.34 4.02 -3.27
CA ALA A 37 9.55 4.35 -4.01
C ALA A 37 10.32 5.50 -3.34
N VAL A 38 11.65 5.46 -3.46
CA VAL A 38 12.55 6.55 -3.06
C VAL A 38 12.18 7.84 -3.78
N GLY A 39 12.27 8.97 -3.07
CA GLY A 39 12.01 10.29 -3.65
C GLY A 39 10.53 10.68 -3.71
N ARG A 40 9.60 9.83 -3.25
CA ARG A 40 8.20 10.21 -3.05
C ARG A 40 8.04 11.04 -1.77
N LYS A 41 7.08 11.99 -1.76
CA LYS A 41 6.78 12.80 -0.56
C LYS A 41 6.43 11.90 0.64
N LYS A 42 5.60 10.88 0.45
CA LYS A 42 5.28 9.88 1.50
C LYS A 42 6.51 9.16 2.07
N GLN A 43 7.50 8.87 1.23
CA GLN A 43 8.74 8.18 1.66
C GLN A 43 9.60 9.12 2.51
N ARG A 44 9.75 10.38 2.08
CA ARG A 44 10.43 11.41 2.88
C ARG A 44 9.70 11.73 4.18
N LEU A 45 8.36 11.68 4.18
CA LEU A 45 7.57 11.87 5.39
C LEU A 45 7.66 10.66 6.32
N ALA A 46 7.96 9.45 5.86
CA ALA A 46 7.96 8.24 6.69
C ALA A 46 9.23 8.11 7.56
N GLU A 47 9.57 9.13 8.32
CA GLU A 47 10.69 9.11 9.27
C GLU A 47 10.38 8.20 10.46
N GLU A 48 11.37 7.46 10.96
CA GLU A 48 11.21 6.59 12.13
C GLU A 48 10.66 7.37 13.33
N GLY A 49 9.69 6.77 14.03
CA GLY A 49 8.96 7.38 15.13
C GLY A 49 7.84 8.34 14.72
N LYS A 50 7.73 8.74 13.44
CA LYS A 50 6.71 9.71 13.01
C LYS A 50 5.30 9.12 13.11
N PRO A 51 4.33 9.85 13.69
CA PRO A 51 2.93 9.43 13.71
C PRO A 51 2.36 9.24 12.30
N VAL A 52 1.61 8.17 12.12
CA VAL A 52 0.99 7.82 10.85
C VAL A 52 -0.38 7.18 11.11
N SER A 53 -1.30 7.36 10.16
CA SER A 53 -2.56 6.64 10.12
C SER A 53 -2.74 5.94 8.77
N ILE A 54 -3.37 4.78 8.77
CA ILE A 54 -3.75 4.08 7.55
C ILE A 54 -5.17 3.54 7.68
N GLU A 55 -5.99 3.85 6.69
CA GLU A 55 -7.30 3.25 6.50
C GLU A 55 -7.18 2.15 5.45
N ILE A 56 -7.85 1.01 5.70
CA ILE A 56 -7.86 -0.15 4.82
C ILE A 56 -9.31 -0.54 4.59
N SER A 57 -9.83 -0.25 3.39
CA SER A 57 -11.22 -0.50 3.05
C SER A 57 -11.45 -1.96 2.66
N ASN A 58 -12.60 -2.52 3.02
CA ASN A 58 -13.06 -3.76 2.41
C ASN A 58 -13.56 -3.46 0.98
N PRO A 59 -13.04 -4.12 -0.07
CA PRO A 59 -13.40 -3.82 -1.46
C PRO A 59 -14.86 -4.15 -1.80
N SER A 60 -15.51 -5.04 -1.03
CA SER A 60 -16.91 -5.43 -1.23
C SER A 60 -17.89 -4.58 -0.42
N ASN A 61 -17.42 -3.87 0.61
CA ASN A 61 -18.25 -2.98 1.42
C ASN A 61 -17.41 -1.83 2.01
N PRO A 62 -17.50 -0.60 1.45
CA PRO A 62 -16.66 0.52 1.87
C PRO A 62 -16.96 1.02 3.30
N TYR A 63 -18.09 0.66 3.90
CA TYR A 63 -18.39 0.97 5.30
C TYR A 63 -17.72 0.00 6.29
N ARG A 64 -17.15 -1.11 5.79
CA ARG A 64 -16.36 -2.04 6.59
C ARG A 64 -14.88 -1.75 6.32
N TYR A 65 -14.23 -1.09 7.26
CA TYR A 65 -12.81 -0.75 7.15
C TYR A 65 -12.08 -0.96 8.47
N SER A 66 -10.76 -1.03 8.39
CA SER A 66 -9.86 -0.95 9.54
C SER A 66 -9.11 0.36 9.50
N LEU A 67 -9.18 1.14 10.58
CA LEU A 67 -8.33 2.31 10.79
C LEU A 67 -7.25 1.97 11.79
N ILE A 68 -6.00 2.11 11.38
CA ILE A 68 -4.83 1.82 12.20
C ILE A 68 -4.07 3.13 12.40
N LYS A 69 -3.72 3.42 13.65
CA LYS A 69 -2.86 4.55 14.04
C LYS A 69 -1.60 3.99 14.68
N GLY A 70 -0.46 4.56 14.33
CA GLY A 70 0.82 4.09 14.85
C GLY A 70 1.94 5.06 14.59
N LYS A 71 3.16 4.55 14.65
CA LYS A 71 4.38 5.25 14.30
C LYS A 71 5.15 4.45 13.26
N ILE A 72 5.93 5.12 12.43
CA ILE A 72 6.85 4.44 11.53
C ILE A 72 7.91 3.73 12.37
N MET A 73 8.05 2.42 12.19
CA MET A 73 9.08 1.65 12.88
C MET A 73 10.43 1.74 12.14
N LYS A 74 10.45 1.46 10.83
CA LYS A 74 11.68 1.55 10.02
C LYS A 74 11.35 1.64 8.54
N GLN A 75 12.27 2.19 7.76
CA GLN A 75 12.32 1.99 6.31
C GLN A 75 13.42 0.96 6.01
N THR A 76 13.16 0.02 5.10
CA THR A 76 14.15 -0.96 4.65
C THR A 76 14.12 -1.08 3.13
N PHE A 77 15.30 -1.29 2.54
CA PHE A 77 15.47 -1.66 1.14
C PHE A 77 15.56 -3.18 0.95
N GLU A 78 15.78 -3.90 2.04
CA GLU A 78 15.85 -5.36 2.02
C GLU A 78 14.53 -5.94 1.54
N SER A 79 14.62 -6.81 0.54
CA SER A 79 13.48 -7.46 -0.10
C SER A 79 12.44 -6.52 -0.72
N ALA A 80 12.74 -5.22 -0.89
CA ALA A 80 11.78 -4.25 -1.40
C ALA A 80 11.38 -4.54 -2.86
N GLU A 81 12.33 -5.04 -3.66
CA GLU A 81 12.09 -5.42 -5.05
C GLU A 81 11.31 -6.74 -5.14
N GLU A 82 11.64 -7.75 -4.32
CA GLU A 82 10.85 -8.97 -4.24
C GLU A 82 9.42 -8.67 -3.77
N HIS A 83 9.26 -7.79 -2.78
CA HIS A 83 7.95 -7.41 -2.24
C HIS A 83 7.08 -6.72 -3.30
N ILE A 84 7.63 -5.72 -4.02
CA ILE A 84 6.88 -5.06 -5.09
C ILE A 84 6.55 -6.02 -6.23
N ASN A 85 7.46 -6.94 -6.58
CA ASN A 85 7.21 -7.97 -7.58
C ASN A 85 6.11 -8.96 -7.15
N GLN A 86 6.10 -9.37 -5.89
CA GLN A 86 5.03 -10.20 -5.32
C GLN A 86 3.69 -9.47 -5.38
N MET A 87 3.64 -8.20 -4.94
CA MET A 87 2.41 -7.42 -5.00
C MET A 87 1.93 -7.18 -6.43
N ALA A 88 2.85 -6.88 -7.37
CA ALA A 88 2.53 -6.67 -8.77
C ALA A 88 1.98 -7.93 -9.44
N LYS A 89 2.60 -9.10 -9.23
CA LYS A 89 2.09 -10.39 -9.73
C LYS A 89 0.67 -10.67 -9.23
N ASN A 90 0.44 -10.40 -7.95
CA ASN A 90 -0.85 -10.62 -7.31
C ASN A 90 -1.96 -9.68 -7.86
N ILE A 91 -1.62 -8.43 -8.17
CA ILE A 91 -2.56 -7.47 -8.75
C ILE A 91 -2.78 -7.73 -10.25
N LEU A 92 -1.74 -8.09 -11.00
CA LEU A 92 -1.88 -8.50 -12.41
C LEU A 92 -2.73 -9.77 -12.53
N ALA A 93 -2.61 -10.70 -11.58
CA ALA A 93 -3.50 -11.85 -11.48
C ALA A 93 -4.96 -11.44 -11.21
N LEU A 94 -5.22 -10.44 -10.35
CA LEU A 94 -6.56 -9.86 -10.16
C LEU A 94 -7.08 -9.14 -11.42
N LYS A 95 -6.20 -8.50 -12.20
CA LYS A 95 -6.56 -7.92 -13.52
C LYS A 95 -6.91 -8.99 -14.56
N ASN A 96 -6.38 -10.20 -14.45
CA ASN A 96 -6.71 -11.31 -15.35
C ASN A 96 -8.08 -11.94 -15.08
N ILE A 97 -8.71 -11.70 -13.91
CA ILE A 97 -10.08 -12.13 -13.64
C ILE A 97 -11.11 -11.25 -14.40
N GLN A 98 -10.72 -10.06 -14.89
CA GLN A 98 -11.55 -9.21 -15.77
C GLN A 98 -11.22 -9.34 -17.26
N LYS A 99 -10.23 -10.15 -17.67
CA LYS A 99 -9.83 -10.30 -19.09
C LYS A 99 -10.16 -11.68 -19.65
N VAL A 100 -11.45 -12.01 -19.74
CA VAL A 100 -11.97 -12.67 -20.95
C VAL A 100 -12.25 -11.55 -21.97
N LEU A 101 -11.20 -10.94 -22.50
CA LEU A 101 -11.28 -10.11 -23.70
C LEU A 101 -10.08 -10.44 -24.58
N LYS A 102 -10.36 -11.20 -25.64
CA LYS A 102 -9.45 -11.59 -26.70
C LYS A 102 -8.87 -10.34 -27.38
N THR A 103 -7.55 -10.34 -27.62
CA THR A 103 -6.99 -9.74 -28.84
C THR A 103 -5.69 -10.44 -29.23
N LYS A 104 -5.59 -10.77 -30.53
CA LYS A 104 -4.50 -11.47 -31.21
C LYS A 104 -3.21 -10.62 -31.27
N LYS A 105 -2.05 -11.29 -31.26
CA LYS A 105 -0.74 -10.73 -31.65
C LYS A 105 -0.71 -10.39 -33.14
N GLY A 106 -0.04 -9.30 -33.51
CA GLY A 106 0.33 -8.96 -34.88
C GLY A 106 1.69 -8.27 -34.89
N PHE A 107 2.64 -8.95 -35.54
CA PHE A 107 4.01 -8.63 -35.98
C PHE A 107 4.91 -7.75 -35.11
#